data_AF-A0A939X5H6-F1
#
_entry.id   AF-A0A939X5H6-F1
#
_cell.length_a   1.000
_cell.length_b   1.000
_cell.length_c   1.000
_cell.angle_alpha   90.00
_cell.angle_beta   90.00
_cell.angle_gamma   90.00
#
_symmetry.space_group_name_H-M   'P 1'
#
loop_
_entity.id
_entity.type
_entity.pdbx_description
1 polymer ?
#
loop_
_entity_poly.entity_id
_entity_poly.type
_entity_poly.pdbx_seq_one_letter_code
_entity_poly.pdbx_strand_id
1 'polypeptide(L)'
;AVKKAQADEIMTTYGALNGIWTGSNYDLVTKILRHEWGFTGIVMTDWWASLNDEGEKPNKTNFAAMVRAQNDIYMVCPDSEQNIHNDNTEASLKDGTLDRAELLRCAENILHFLMHSRAQKRLTNTNIPVKIINRAAKPEDEQTDIEYFDIDSEVTVDLSKVKVTRGGTFSIALNATKPGFYETTITAKPLQGGVAQLPVHLSCNGIAVGSFTWNGTNYESQSISKEIMIASKYTLIKFFFAQSGLELKDIRFKLTKTINNSVMF
;
A
#
# COMPACT_ATOMS: atom_id res chain seq x y z
N ALA A 1 9.09 24.14 9.80
CA ALA A 1 7.95 23.22 9.82
C ALA A 1 7.19 23.36 11.15
N VAL A 2 7.63 22.72 12.23
CA VAL A 2 6.92 22.66 13.54
C VAL A 2 6.42 24.02 14.06
N LYS A 3 7.32 24.94 14.45
CA LYS A 3 6.91 26.14 15.21
C LYS A 3 6.10 27.17 14.43
N LYS A 4 6.38 27.34 13.13
CA LYS A 4 5.76 28.39 12.30
C LYS A 4 4.66 27.87 11.38
N ALA A 5 4.88 26.71 10.76
CA ALA A 5 3.95 26.13 9.79
C ALA A 5 3.04 25.07 10.42
N GLN A 6 3.24 24.74 11.71
CA GLN A 6 2.39 23.81 12.47
C GLN A 6 2.18 22.50 11.72
N ALA A 7 3.29 21.87 11.32
CA ALA A 7 3.22 20.57 10.67
C ALA A 7 2.55 19.55 11.61
N ASP A 8 1.68 18.72 11.05
CA ASP A 8 0.95 17.66 11.78
C ASP A 8 1.66 16.29 11.69
N GLU A 9 2.62 16.15 10.77
CA GLU A 9 3.24 14.87 10.43
C GLU A 9 4.74 15.05 10.15
N ILE A 10 5.56 14.11 10.62
CA ILE A 10 7.00 14.03 10.36
C ILE A 10 7.38 12.58 10.02
N MET A 11 8.29 12.41 9.07
CA MET A 11 8.89 11.12 8.72
C MET A 11 10.36 11.10 9.14
N THR A 12 10.79 10.05 9.85
CA THR A 12 12.21 9.83 10.15
C THR A 12 12.93 9.23 8.94
N THR A 13 14.27 9.22 8.95
CA THR A 13 15.08 8.76 7.82
C THR A 13 15.53 7.32 7.98
N TYR A 14 16.11 6.73 6.92
CA TYR A 14 16.75 5.42 6.97
C TYR A 14 18.03 5.35 7.81
N GLY A 15 18.68 6.48 8.04
CA GLY A 15 20.04 6.54 8.57
C GLY A 15 20.12 6.53 10.09
N ALA A 16 21.35 6.37 10.57
CA ALA A 16 21.71 6.59 11.97
C ALA A 16 22.29 7.99 12.18
N LEU A 17 21.95 8.59 13.31
CA LEU A 17 22.58 9.80 13.82
C LEU A 17 23.29 9.44 15.13
N ASN A 18 24.60 9.59 15.16
CA ASN A 18 25.45 9.21 16.30
C ASN A 18 25.25 7.75 16.76
N GLY A 19 25.11 6.82 15.81
CA GLY A 19 25.00 5.38 16.11
C GLY A 19 23.59 4.88 16.43
N ILE A 20 22.59 5.76 16.51
CA ILE A 20 21.18 5.39 16.74
C ILE A 20 20.36 5.73 15.49
N TRP A 21 19.60 4.76 15.00
CA TRP A 21 18.72 4.93 13.84
C TRP A 21 17.67 5.98 14.14
N THR A 22 17.44 6.90 13.19
CA THR A 22 16.58 8.07 13.47
C THR A 22 15.15 7.68 13.83
N GLY A 23 14.67 6.52 13.36
CA GLY A 23 13.36 5.97 13.71
C GLY A 23 13.23 5.52 15.17
N SER A 24 14.35 5.22 15.86
CA SER A 24 14.40 4.80 17.27
C SER A 24 15.24 5.74 18.14
N ASN A 25 15.46 6.99 17.70
CA ASN A 25 16.28 7.96 18.43
C ASN A 25 15.43 8.83 19.38
N TYR A 26 15.46 8.52 20.68
CA TYR A 26 14.69 9.22 21.71
C TYR A 26 15.03 10.70 21.83
N ASP A 27 16.31 11.07 21.74
CA ASP A 27 16.74 12.46 21.86
C ASP A 27 16.19 13.31 20.72
N LEU A 28 16.20 12.77 19.50
CA LEU A 28 15.64 13.45 18.34
C LEU A 28 14.12 13.55 18.42
N VAL A 29 13.44 12.41 18.61
CA VAL A 29 12.00 12.31 18.41
C VAL A 29 11.20 12.79 19.63
N THR A 30 11.72 12.56 20.83
CA THR A 30 11.08 12.97 22.09
C THR A 30 11.69 14.24 22.67
N LYS A 31 12.99 14.25 23.02
CA LYS A 31 13.55 15.42 23.73
C LYS A 31 13.50 16.69 22.89
N ILE A 32 14.06 16.67 21.69
CA ILE A 32 14.12 17.85 20.83
C ILE A 32 12.73 18.13 20.24
N LEU A 33 12.18 17.18 19.50
CA LEU A 33 10.98 17.43 18.71
C LEU A 33 9.73 17.66 19.58
N ARG A 34 9.52 16.90 20.66
CA ARG A 34 8.35 17.09 21.55
C ARG A 34 8.64 18.07 22.66
N HIS A 35 9.68 17.86 23.47
CA HIS A 35 9.87 18.68 24.66
C HIS A 35 10.41 20.09 24.36
N GLU A 36 11.37 20.23 23.44
CA GLU A 36 11.93 21.56 23.11
C GLU A 36 11.11 22.33 22.07
N TRP A 37 10.53 21.62 21.09
CA TRP A 37 9.81 22.26 19.99
C TRP A 37 8.30 22.26 20.14
N GLY A 38 7.76 21.44 21.04
CA GLY A 38 6.32 21.37 21.31
C GLY A 38 5.51 20.78 20.17
N PHE A 39 6.10 19.87 19.36
CA PHE A 39 5.33 19.18 18.30
C PHE A 39 4.29 18.24 18.93
N THR A 40 3.08 18.17 18.36
CA THR A 40 1.96 17.37 18.89
C THR A 40 1.33 16.46 17.84
N GLY A 41 1.99 16.33 16.68
CA GLY A 41 1.57 15.48 15.58
C GLY A 41 2.13 14.07 15.67
N ILE A 42 2.02 13.34 14.56
CA ILE A 42 2.56 11.98 14.42
C ILE A 42 3.96 11.97 13.81
N VAL A 43 4.77 11.01 14.23
CA VAL A 43 6.02 10.60 13.59
C VAL A 43 5.83 9.21 13.00
N MET A 44 6.30 9.01 11.78
CA MET A 44 6.36 7.70 11.15
C MET A 44 7.78 7.39 10.69
N THR A 45 8.10 6.11 10.53
CA THR A 45 9.34 5.71 9.85
C THR A 45 9.25 5.98 8.35
N ASP A 46 10.41 6.04 7.69
CA ASP A 46 10.47 5.75 6.26
C ASP A 46 10.10 4.27 6.00
N TRP A 47 9.81 3.92 4.75
CA TRP A 47 9.34 2.59 4.36
C TRP A 47 10.39 1.49 4.59
N TRP A 48 10.07 0.52 5.44
CA TRP A 48 10.94 -0.60 5.81
C TRP A 48 12.26 -0.15 6.48
N ALA A 49 12.23 0.98 7.18
CA ALA A 49 13.39 1.48 7.91
C ALA A 49 13.85 0.50 9.01
N SER A 50 15.15 0.47 9.26
CA SER A 50 15.72 -0.24 10.40
C SER A 50 15.67 0.60 11.67
N LEU A 51 15.69 -0.07 12.81
CA LEU A 51 15.63 0.48 14.16
C LEU A 51 16.74 -0.15 15.01
N ASN A 52 17.16 0.49 16.09
CA ASN A 52 18.06 -0.14 17.06
C ASN A 52 17.92 0.46 18.46
N ASP A 53 18.38 -0.31 19.44
CA ASP A 53 18.82 0.22 20.72
C ASP A 53 20.27 0.70 20.60
N GLU A 54 20.68 1.60 21.48
CA GLU A 54 22.04 2.15 21.46
C GLU A 54 23.09 1.04 21.61
N GLY A 55 24.08 1.01 20.70
CA GLY A 55 25.11 -0.02 20.66
C GLY A 55 24.71 -1.33 19.97
N GLU A 56 23.42 -1.53 19.70
CA GLU A 56 22.91 -2.73 19.03
C GLU A 56 22.87 -2.58 17.51
N LYS A 57 22.88 -3.73 16.81
CA LYS A 57 22.77 -3.77 15.35
C LYS A 57 21.36 -3.34 14.88
N PRO A 58 21.26 -2.72 13.69
CA PRO A 58 19.97 -2.37 13.11
C PRO A 58 19.10 -3.60 12.86
N ASN A 59 17.83 -3.50 13.22
CA ASN A 59 16.81 -4.51 13.06
C ASN A 59 15.48 -3.85 12.63
N LYS A 60 14.87 -4.37 11.54
CA LYS A 60 13.56 -3.90 11.04
C LYS A 60 12.38 -4.31 11.94
N THR A 61 12.58 -5.22 12.90
CA THR A 61 11.52 -5.73 13.79
C THR A 61 11.60 -5.19 15.23
N ASN A 62 12.53 -4.27 15.52
CA ASN A 62 12.67 -3.67 16.87
C ASN A 62 11.68 -2.51 17.11
N PHE A 63 10.39 -2.80 17.03
CA PHE A 63 9.32 -1.81 17.21
C PHE A 63 9.28 -1.27 18.65
N ALA A 64 9.74 -2.06 19.63
CA ALA A 64 9.87 -1.57 21.00
C ALA A 64 10.78 -0.34 21.10
N ALA A 65 11.94 -0.33 20.42
CA ALA A 65 12.83 0.84 20.38
C ALA A 65 12.18 2.06 19.69
N MET A 66 11.40 1.82 18.62
CA MET A 66 10.62 2.86 17.94
C MET A 66 9.61 3.53 18.88
N VAL A 67 8.83 2.72 19.61
CA VAL A 67 7.80 3.21 20.55
C VAL A 67 8.44 3.93 21.74
N ARG A 68 9.52 3.40 22.31
CA ARG A 68 10.28 4.09 23.38
C ARG A 68 10.72 5.48 22.92
N ALA A 69 11.23 5.60 21.69
CA ALA A 69 11.61 6.87 21.09
C ALA A 69 10.45 7.83 20.80
N GLN A 70 9.20 7.34 20.84
CA GLN A 70 7.97 8.05 20.44
C GLN A 70 7.87 8.29 18.92
N ASN A 71 8.39 7.35 18.14
CA ASN A 71 8.00 7.23 16.74
C ASN A 71 6.74 6.35 16.68
N ASP A 72 5.66 6.90 16.14
CA ASP A 72 4.31 6.40 16.39
C ASP A 72 3.93 5.27 15.42
N ILE A 73 4.42 5.31 14.18
CA ILE A 73 3.98 4.42 13.11
C ILE A 73 5.17 3.82 12.36
N TYR A 74 5.27 2.49 12.37
CA TYR A 74 6.15 1.78 11.45
C TYR A 74 5.53 1.71 10.06
N MET A 75 6.22 2.25 9.08
CA MET A 75 5.88 2.13 7.67
C MET A 75 6.79 1.04 7.07
N VAL A 76 6.28 -0.09 6.56
CA VAL A 76 4.87 -0.55 6.55
C VAL A 76 4.78 -2.01 6.97
N CYS A 77 3.61 -2.38 7.48
CA CYS A 77 3.23 -3.76 7.73
C CYS A 77 2.20 -4.21 6.67
N PRO A 78 2.47 -5.24 5.85
CA PRO A 78 1.52 -5.73 4.85
C PRO A 78 0.19 -6.23 5.44
N ASP A 79 0.24 -6.80 6.65
CA ASP A 79 -0.92 -7.09 7.50
C ASP A 79 -0.53 -6.84 8.97
N SER A 80 -1.03 -5.73 9.53
CA SER A 80 -0.78 -5.36 10.93
C SER A 80 -1.61 -6.14 11.94
N GLU A 81 -2.76 -6.69 11.53
CA GLU A 81 -3.65 -7.45 12.42
C GLU A 81 -3.01 -8.79 12.83
N GLN A 82 -2.33 -9.42 11.89
CA GLN A 82 -1.67 -10.72 12.10
C GLN A 82 -0.24 -10.59 12.63
N ASN A 83 0.30 -9.37 12.78
CA ASN A 83 1.71 -9.11 13.09
C ASN A 83 2.67 -9.99 12.25
N ILE A 84 2.51 -9.97 10.93
CA ILE A 84 3.30 -10.85 10.05
C ILE A 84 4.80 -10.51 10.03
N HIS A 85 5.18 -9.31 10.52
CA HIS A 85 6.58 -8.94 10.71
C HIS A 85 7.22 -9.62 11.92
N ASN A 86 6.40 -10.15 12.82
CA ASN A 86 6.82 -10.74 14.08
C ASN A 86 7.72 -9.74 14.84
N ASP A 87 7.22 -8.52 15.02
CA ASP A 87 7.92 -7.48 15.77
C ASP A 87 8.01 -7.83 17.26
N ASN A 88 8.92 -7.15 17.98
CA ASN A 88 9.19 -7.44 19.39
C ASN A 88 8.26 -6.72 20.39
N THR A 89 7.21 -6.02 19.96
CA THR A 89 6.37 -5.19 20.86
C THR A 89 5.73 -6.01 21.99
N GLU A 90 5.10 -7.14 21.68
CA GLU A 90 4.43 -7.98 22.69
C GLU A 90 5.45 -8.67 23.61
N ALA A 91 6.60 -9.10 23.06
CA ALA A 91 7.67 -9.69 23.86
C ALA A 91 8.25 -8.67 24.85
N SER A 92 8.53 -7.45 24.38
CA SER A 92 9.06 -6.35 25.21
C SER A 92 8.07 -5.85 26.26
N LEU A 93 6.76 -5.92 26.00
CA LEU A 93 5.74 -5.67 27.03
C LEU A 93 5.77 -6.73 28.14
N LYS A 94 5.95 -8.01 27.77
CA LYS A 94 5.96 -9.13 28.72
C LYS A 94 7.21 -9.15 29.59
N ASP A 95 8.37 -8.82 29.01
CA ASP A 95 9.65 -8.81 29.72
C ASP A 95 9.93 -7.49 30.47
N GLY A 96 9.12 -6.45 30.23
CA GLY A 96 9.19 -5.15 30.90
C GLY A 96 10.19 -4.17 30.29
N THR A 97 10.74 -4.46 29.11
CA THR A 97 11.61 -3.51 28.37
C THR A 97 10.82 -2.46 27.59
N LEU A 98 9.50 -2.60 27.48
CA LEU A 98 8.59 -1.60 26.92
C LEU A 98 7.41 -1.38 27.89
N ASP A 99 7.12 -0.13 28.21
CA ASP A 99 6.00 0.21 29.08
C ASP A 99 4.70 0.39 28.29
N ARG A 100 3.59 -0.10 28.85
CA ARG A 100 2.25 0.14 28.27
C ARG A 100 1.94 1.63 28.11
N ALA A 101 2.47 2.48 28.99
CA ALA A 101 2.30 3.93 28.91
C ALA A 101 2.93 4.53 27.64
N GLU A 102 4.04 3.97 27.15
CA GLU A 102 4.71 4.44 25.94
C GLU A 102 3.89 4.11 24.69
N LEU A 103 3.27 2.92 24.65
CA LEU A 103 2.32 2.55 23.60
C LEU A 103 1.06 3.44 23.61
N LEU A 104 0.52 3.71 24.80
CA LEU A 104 -0.65 4.60 24.94
C LEU A 104 -0.33 6.01 24.45
N ARG A 105 0.88 6.52 24.71
CA ARG A 105 1.35 7.81 24.20
C ARG A 105 1.38 7.84 22.67
N CYS A 106 1.93 6.81 22.02
CA CYS A 106 1.90 6.74 20.56
C CYS A 106 0.46 6.62 20.00
N ALA A 107 -0.39 5.82 20.65
CA ALA A 107 -1.79 5.68 20.26
C ALA A 107 -2.56 7.01 20.40
N GLU A 108 -2.29 7.79 21.44
CA GLU A 108 -2.86 9.13 21.63
C GLU A 108 -2.47 10.07 20.47
N ASN A 109 -1.18 10.10 20.10
CA ASN A 109 -0.71 10.91 18.96
C ASN A 109 -1.43 10.53 17.65
N ILE A 110 -1.57 9.22 17.38
CA ILE A 110 -2.26 8.70 16.20
C ILE A 110 -3.74 9.10 16.21
N LEU A 111 -4.44 8.90 17.32
CA LEU A 111 -5.85 9.24 17.44
C LEU A 111 -6.08 10.75 17.31
N HIS A 112 -5.22 11.56 17.93
CA HIS A 112 -5.27 13.02 17.83
C HIS A 112 -5.15 13.48 16.38
N PHE A 113 -4.22 12.91 15.62
CA PHE A 113 -4.11 13.17 14.18
C PHE A 113 -5.35 12.72 13.40
N LEU A 114 -5.80 11.48 13.62
CA LEU A 114 -6.94 10.90 12.89
C LEU A 114 -8.22 11.73 13.08
N MET A 115 -8.47 12.23 14.29
CA MET A 115 -9.66 13.03 14.61
C MET A 115 -9.78 14.33 13.79
N HIS A 116 -8.66 14.86 13.29
CA HIS A 116 -8.64 16.07 12.45
C HIS A 116 -8.54 15.77 10.95
N SER A 117 -8.39 14.49 10.58
CA SER A 117 -8.17 14.05 9.20
C SER A 117 -9.42 14.15 8.32
N ARG A 118 -9.21 14.11 6.99
CA ARG A 118 -10.31 13.95 6.02
C ARG A 118 -10.99 12.59 6.11
N ALA A 119 -10.29 11.56 6.59
CA ALA A 119 -10.89 10.24 6.82
C ALA A 119 -11.98 10.32 7.88
N GLN A 120 -11.73 11.02 8.99
CA GLN A 120 -12.73 11.24 10.04
C GLN A 120 -13.94 12.04 9.53
N LYS A 121 -13.72 13.03 8.66
CA LYS A 121 -14.83 13.78 8.04
C LYS A 121 -15.69 12.91 7.13
N ARG A 122 -15.10 11.93 6.44
CA ARG A 122 -15.86 10.95 5.66
C ARG A 122 -16.69 10.05 6.58
N LEU A 123 -16.09 9.55 7.66
CA LEU A 123 -16.80 8.71 8.65
C LEU A 123 -17.99 9.42 9.29
N THR A 124 -17.85 10.72 9.55
CA THR A 124 -18.89 11.54 10.22
C THR A 124 -19.82 12.28 9.25
N ASN A 125 -19.73 12.01 7.94
CA ASN A 125 -20.52 12.68 6.90
C ASN A 125 -20.39 14.22 6.90
N THR A 126 -19.25 14.75 7.36
CA THR A 126 -18.92 16.19 7.38
C THR A 126 -17.87 16.58 6.33
N ASN A 127 -17.55 15.66 5.41
CA ASN A 127 -16.58 15.92 4.36
C ASN A 127 -17.09 16.93 3.33
N ILE A 128 -16.18 17.75 2.82
CA ILE A 128 -16.49 18.74 1.78
C ILE A 128 -16.30 18.05 0.42
N PRO A 129 -17.33 17.95 -0.43
CA PRO A 129 -17.19 17.39 -1.76
C PRO A 129 -16.30 18.30 -2.60
N VAL A 130 -15.34 17.71 -3.31
CA VAL A 130 -14.48 18.43 -4.25
C VAL A 130 -14.99 18.17 -5.66
N LYS A 131 -15.36 19.24 -6.37
CA LYS A 131 -15.74 19.17 -7.79
C LYS A 131 -14.59 19.66 -8.65
N ILE A 132 -14.09 18.81 -9.53
CA ILE A 132 -13.11 19.19 -10.54
C ILE A 132 -13.87 19.84 -11.70
N ILE A 133 -13.54 21.08 -12.05
CA ILE A 133 -14.11 21.83 -13.18
C ILE A 133 -13.08 21.96 -14.30
N ASN A 134 -13.54 22.13 -15.55
CA ASN A 134 -12.69 22.38 -16.72
C ASN A 134 -11.61 21.31 -16.98
N ARG A 135 -11.75 20.10 -16.43
CA ARG A 135 -10.96 18.94 -16.83
C ARG A 135 -11.47 18.49 -18.18
N ALA A 136 -10.62 18.51 -19.20
CA ALA A 136 -10.94 17.92 -20.50
C ALA A 136 -11.46 16.50 -20.28
N ALA A 137 -12.54 16.14 -20.97
CA ALA A 137 -13.11 14.80 -20.91
C ALA A 137 -11.98 13.79 -21.21
N LYS A 138 -11.50 13.14 -20.15
CA LYS A 138 -10.81 11.86 -20.29
C LYS A 138 -11.92 10.82 -20.34
N PRO A 139 -11.76 9.72 -21.10
CA PRO A 139 -12.58 8.53 -20.86
C PRO A 139 -12.54 8.28 -19.36
N GLU A 140 -13.70 8.34 -18.73
CA GLU A 140 -13.81 8.48 -17.29
C GLU A 140 -13.15 7.27 -16.57
N ASP A 141 -12.55 7.53 -15.40
CA ASP A 141 -12.46 6.50 -14.35
C ASP A 141 -13.91 6.35 -13.80
N GLU A 142 -14.81 5.73 -14.57
CA GLU A 142 -16.28 5.68 -14.31
C GLU A 142 -16.66 4.89 -13.05
N GLN A 143 -15.74 4.09 -12.53
CA GLN A 143 -16.09 3.12 -11.51
C GLN A 143 -16.10 3.77 -10.12
N THR A 144 -17.29 4.11 -9.66
CA THR A 144 -17.55 4.54 -8.27
C THR A 144 -17.56 3.37 -7.29
N ASP A 145 -17.94 2.18 -7.75
CA ASP A 145 -18.05 0.97 -6.93
C ASP A 145 -16.99 -0.06 -7.33
N ILE A 146 -16.02 -0.29 -6.45
CA ILE A 146 -14.98 -1.29 -6.63
C ILE A 146 -15.43 -2.59 -5.98
N GLU A 147 -15.53 -3.66 -6.76
CA GLU A 147 -15.85 -4.99 -6.25
C GLU A 147 -14.60 -5.62 -5.61
N TYR A 148 -14.79 -6.26 -4.45
CA TYR A 148 -13.74 -6.92 -3.68
C TYR A 148 -13.81 -8.43 -3.89
N PHE A 149 -12.67 -9.03 -4.18
CA PHE A 149 -12.53 -10.48 -4.33
C PHE A 149 -11.55 -11.01 -3.29
N ASP A 150 -12.02 -11.95 -2.48
CA ASP A 150 -11.16 -12.68 -1.54
C ASP A 150 -10.27 -13.65 -2.32
N ILE A 151 -8.98 -13.65 -2.00
CA ILE A 151 -7.99 -14.56 -2.60
C ILE A 151 -7.09 -15.13 -1.52
N ASP A 152 -7.09 -16.47 -1.42
CA ASP A 152 -6.11 -17.20 -0.62
C ASP A 152 -4.91 -17.59 -1.48
N SER A 153 -5.08 -18.57 -2.37
CA SER A 153 -4.04 -19.03 -3.30
C SER A 153 -4.39 -18.78 -4.76
N GLU A 154 -5.67 -18.75 -5.12
CA GLU A 154 -6.11 -18.57 -6.49
C GLU A 154 -7.49 -17.93 -6.53
N VAL A 155 -7.72 -17.01 -7.46
CA VAL A 155 -9.04 -16.45 -7.77
C VAL A 155 -9.14 -16.21 -9.27
N THR A 156 -10.32 -16.43 -9.84
CA THR A 156 -10.64 -16.04 -11.22
C THR A 156 -11.82 -15.09 -11.17
N VAL A 157 -11.65 -13.92 -11.78
CA VAL A 157 -12.65 -12.86 -11.85
C VAL A 157 -13.18 -12.79 -13.27
N ASP A 158 -14.51 -12.87 -13.42
CA ASP A 158 -15.18 -12.70 -14.70
C ASP A 158 -15.10 -11.24 -15.15
N LEU A 159 -14.55 -11.03 -16.35
CA LEU A 159 -14.39 -9.72 -16.98
C LEU A 159 -15.28 -9.56 -18.22
N SER A 160 -16.16 -10.53 -18.52
CA SER A 160 -17.00 -10.55 -19.73
C SER A 160 -17.89 -9.32 -19.89
N LYS A 161 -18.28 -8.68 -18.79
CA LYS A 161 -19.10 -7.46 -18.78
C LYS A 161 -18.28 -6.17 -18.91
N VAL A 162 -16.96 -6.24 -18.84
CA VAL A 162 -16.07 -5.07 -18.89
C VAL A 162 -15.98 -4.55 -20.31
N LYS A 163 -16.35 -3.28 -20.51
CA LYS A 163 -16.26 -2.62 -21.80
C LYS A 163 -14.86 -2.06 -22.02
N VAL A 164 -14.14 -2.62 -22.99
CA VAL A 164 -12.82 -2.12 -23.40
C VAL A 164 -12.97 -0.96 -24.37
N THR A 165 -12.67 0.24 -23.91
CA THR A 165 -12.64 1.45 -24.73
C THR A 165 -11.25 2.09 -24.70
N ARG A 166 -10.83 2.68 -25.81
CA ARG A 166 -9.54 3.37 -25.93
C ARG A 166 -9.40 4.46 -24.88
N GLY A 167 -8.35 4.34 -24.06
CA GLY A 167 -8.06 5.24 -22.93
C GLY A 167 -8.94 4.99 -21.70
N GLY A 168 -9.82 4.00 -21.73
CA GLY A 168 -10.67 3.61 -20.62
C GLY A 168 -9.93 2.82 -19.56
N THR A 169 -10.57 2.70 -18.40
CA THR A 169 -10.02 2.08 -17.20
C THR A 169 -11.08 1.24 -16.50
N PHE A 170 -10.64 0.21 -15.79
CA PHE A 170 -11.50 -0.64 -14.94
C PHE A 170 -10.72 -1.03 -13.70
N SER A 171 -11.38 -1.20 -12.55
CA SER A 171 -10.72 -1.53 -11.29
C SER A 171 -11.45 -2.65 -10.54
N ILE A 172 -10.66 -3.53 -9.92
CA ILE A 172 -11.13 -4.50 -8.91
C ILE A 172 -10.24 -4.37 -7.67
N ALA A 173 -10.75 -4.75 -6.51
CA ALA A 173 -9.95 -4.88 -5.30
C ALA A 173 -9.78 -6.36 -4.96
N LEU A 174 -8.57 -6.72 -4.54
CA LEU A 174 -8.27 -8.04 -3.99
C LEU A 174 -8.08 -7.92 -2.48
N ASN A 175 -8.68 -8.85 -1.74
CA ASN A 175 -8.36 -9.13 -0.34
C ASN A 175 -7.47 -10.39 -0.30
N ALA A 176 -6.16 -10.17 -0.46
CA ALA A 176 -5.15 -11.20 -0.54
C ALA A 176 -4.60 -11.57 0.83
N THR A 177 -4.95 -12.74 1.35
CA THR A 177 -4.47 -13.20 2.66
C THR A 177 -2.98 -13.56 2.65
N LYS A 178 -2.38 -13.78 1.47
CA LYS A 178 -0.99 -14.23 1.29
C LYS A 178 -0.19 -13.28 0.40
N PRO A 179 0.51 -12.28 0.96
CA PRO A 179 1.41 -11.43 0.18
C PRO A 179 2.47 -12.26 -0.56
N GLY A 180 2.68 -11.95 -1.84
CA GLY A 180 3.51 -12.80 -2.68
C GLY A 180 3.55 -12.41 -4.15
N PHE A 181 4.19 -13.28 -4.91
CA PHE A 181 4.15 -13.26 -6.37
C PHE A 181 2.99 -14.12 -6.85
N TYR A 182 2.23 -13.59 -7.79
CA TYR A 182 1.09 -14.24 -8.40
C TYR A 182 1.29 -14.31 -9.90
N GLU A 183 1.19 -15.51 -10.47
CA GLU A 183 0.96 -15.67 -11.90
C GLU A 183 -0.43 -15.09 -12.20
N THR A 184 -0.43 -14.00 -12.94
CA THR A 184 -1.64 -13.30 -13.37
C THR A 184 -1.87 -13.61 -14.83
N THR A 185 -2.94 -14.33 -15.12
CA THR A 185 -3.35 -14.72 -16.47
C THR A 185 -4.59 -13.92 -16.85
N ILE A 186 -4.51 -13.15 -17.93
CA ILE A 186 -5.70 -12.50 -18.51
C ILE A 186 -6.08 -13.28 -19.76
N THR A 187 -7.36 -13.64 -19.87
CA THR A 187 -7.91 -14.27 -21.06
C THR A 187 -8.75 -13.25 -21.82
N ALA A 188 -8.45 -13.04 -23.09
CA ALA A 188 -9.18 -12.11 -23.93
C ALA A 188 -9.22 -12.55 -25.39
N LYS A 189 -10.18 -12.00 -26.14
CA LYS A 189 -10.37 -12.25 -27.56
C LYS A 189 -10.19 -10.93 -28.33
N PRO A 190 -9.22 -10.84 -29.25
CA PRO A 190 -9.12 -9.71 -30.16
C PRO A 190 -10.33 -9.65 -31.10
N LEU A 191 -10.91 -8.47 -31.25
CA LEU A 191 -12.01 -8.18 -32.17
C LEU A 191 -11.53 -7.52 -33.47
N GLN A 192 -10.22 -7.52 -33.70
CA GLN A 192 -9.57 -6.99 -34.89
C GLN A 192 -8.55 -8.01 -35.40
N GLY A 193 -8.49 -8.21 -36.73
CA GLY A 193 -7.49 -9.08 -37.37
C GLY A 193 -6.16 -8.37 -37.65
N GLY A 194 -5.13 -9.15 -38.05
CA GLY A 194 -3.88 -8.63 -38.61
C GLY A 194 -2.82 -8.18 -37.59
N VAL A 195 -2.11 -7.08 -37.87
CA VAL A 195 -0.98 -6.53 -37.08
C VAL A 195 -1.40 -5.60 -35.92
N ALA A 196 -2.68 -5.62 -35.54
CA ALA A 196 -3.18 -4.80 -34.44
C ALA A 196 -2.49 -5.18 -33.13
N GLN A 197 -2.00 -4.19 -32.38
CA GLN A 197 -1.49 -4.37 -31.03
C GLN A 197 -2.50 -3.81 -30.03
N LEU A 198 -2.96 -4.65 -29.12
CA LEU A 198 -4.02 -4.34 -28.18
C LEU A 198 -3.47 -4.53 -26.75
N PRO A 199 -2.79 -3.52 -26.18
CA PRO A 199 -2.22 -3.62 -24.85
C PRO A 199 -3.21 -3.23 -23.75
N VAL A 200 -3.15 -3.99 -22.66
CA VAL A 200 -3.81 -3.76 -21.39
C VAL A 200 -2.74 -3.61 -20.32
N HIS A 201 -2.70 -2.45 -19.67
CA HIS A 201 -1.74 -2.17 -18.61
C HIS A 201 -2.39 -2.40 -17.24
N LEU A 202 -1.69 -3.09 -16.35
CA LEU A 202 -2.11 -3.31 -14.97
C LEU A 202 -1.26 -2.49 -14.03
N SER A 203 -1.91 -1.91 -13.03
CA SER A 203 -1.26 -1.33 -11.86
C SER A 203 -1.86 -1.87 -10.57
N CYS A 204 -1.00 -2.12 -9.57
CA CYS A 204 -1.38 -2.48 -8.20
C CYS A 204 -1.15 -1.27 -7.31
N ASN A 205 -2.20 -0.78 -6.63
CA ASN A 205 -2.11 0.38 -5.73
C ASN A 205 -1.41 1.61 -6.38
N GLY A 206 -1.62 1.81 -7.69
CA GLY A 206 -1.02 2.90 -8.46
C GLY A 206 0.38 2.63 -9.02
N ILE A 207 1.02 1.52 -8.67
CA ILE A 207 2.32 1.10 -9.22
C ILE A 207 2.07 0.24 -10.45
N ALA A 208 2.63 0.59 -11.61
CA ALA A 208 2.52 -0.23 -12.81
C ALA A 208 3.23 -1.57 -12.62
N VAL A 209 2.52 -2.68 -12.82
CA VAL A 209 3.03 -4.05 -12.57
C VAL A 209 3.14 -4.89 -13.84
N GLY A 210 2.47 -4.52 -14.93
CA GLY A 210 2.56 -5.29 -16.16
C GLY A 210 1.81 -4.68 -17.34
N SER A 211 2.18 -5.12 -18.54
CA SER A 211 1.48 -4.84 -19.79
C SER A 211 1.21 -6.15 -20.50
N PHE A 212 -0.04 -6.45 -20.81
CA PHE A 212 -0.49 -7.66 -21.49
C PHE A 212 -0.93 -7.25 -22.89
N THR A 213 -0.29 -7.79 -23.93
CA THR A 213 -0.51 -7.32 -25.30
C THR A 213 -0.96 -8.46 -26.18
N TRP A 214 -2.17 -8.37 -26.69
CA TRP A 214 -2.67 -9.27 -27.73
C TRP A 214 -2.36 -8.70 -29.10
N ASN A 215 -2.02 -9.58 -30.02
CA ASN A 215 -1.95 -9.26 -31.43
C ASN A 215 -3.25 -9.71 -32.10
N GLY A 216 -3.58 -9.21 -33.31
CA GLY A 216 -4.78 -9.61 -34.04
C GLY A 216 -4.79 -11.11 -34.41
N THR A 217 -5.29 -11.96 -33.52
CA THR A 217 -5.13 -13.42 -33.58
C THR A 217 -6.31 -14.13 -34.25
N ASN A 218 -6.70 -13.67 -35.45
CA ASN A 218 -7.82 -14.25 -36.22
C ASN A 218 -9.11 -14.46 -35.41
N TYR A 219 -9.38 -13.57 -34.44
CA TYR A 219 -10.55 -13.64 -33.56
C TYR A 219 -10.58 -14.84 -32.59
N GLU A 220 -9.45 -15.49 -32.33
CA GLU A 220 -9.34 -16.54 -31.31
C GLU A 220 -9.07 -15.96 -29.92
N SER A 221 -9.60 -16.62 -28.89
CA SER A 221 -9.29 -16.25 -27.50
C SER A 221 -7.89 -16.72 -27.13
N GLN A 222 -7.14 -15.87 -26.45
CA GLN A 222 -5.81 -16.18 -25.96
C GLN A 222 -5.61 -15.69 -24.54
N SER A 223 -4.84 -16.46 -23.78
CA SER A 223 -4.44 -16.12 -22.43
C SER A 223 -2.99 -15.66 -22.42
N ILE A 224 -2.72 -14.55 -21.73
CA ILE A 224 -1.37 -14.04 -21.50
C ILE A 224 -1.12 -14.05 -20.00
N SER A 225 -0.05 -14.72 -19.57
CA SER A 225 0.37 -14.80 -18.18
C SER A 225 1.59 -13.93 -17.92
N LYS A 226 1.60 -13.23 -16.79
CA LYS A 226 2.79 -12.57 -16.23
C LYS A 226 2.79 -12.72 -14.71
N GLU A 227 3.97 -12.81 -14.13
CA GLU A 227 4.12 -12.74 -12.68
C GLU A 227 4.05 -11.28 -12.22
N ILE A 228 3.20 -10.98 -11.25
CA ILE A 228 3.12 -9.67 -10.59
C ILE A 228 3.26 -9.84 -9.08
N MET A 229 3.73 -8.79 -8.41
CA MET A 229 3.79 -8.77 -6.95
C MET A 229 2.50 -8.18 -6.36
N ILE A 230 1.89 -8.90 -5.43
CA ILE A 230 0.79 -8.43 -4.58
C ILE A 230 1.35 -8.38 -3.16
N ALA A 231 1.77 -7.18 -2.75
CA ALA A 231 2.53 -6.98 -1.51
C ALA A 231 1.67 -6.60 -0.30
N SER A 232 0.35 -6.43 -0.46
CA SER A 232 -0.54 -5.95 0.61
C SER A 232 -1.85 -6.73 0.60
N LYS A 233 -2.44 -6.88 1.79
CA LYS A 233 -3.74 -7.57 1.96
C LYS A 233 -4.82 -6.95 1.08
N TYR A 234 -4.98 -5.63 1.15
CA TYR A 234 -5.89 -4.91 0.27
C TYR A 234 -5.12 -4.34 -0.91
N THR A 235 -5.38 -4.85 -2.10
CA THR A 235 -4.70 -4.42 -3.33
C THR A 235 -5.72 -4.02 -4.39
N LEU A 236 -5.70 -2.75 -4.78
CA LEU A 236 -6.44 -2.22 -5.92
C LEU A 236 -5.71 -2.60 -7.22
N ILE A 237 -6.36 -3.41 -8.06
CA ILE A 237 -5.91 -3.73 -9.40
C ILE A 237 -6.64 -2.82 -10.38
N LYS A 238 -5.89 -1.95 -11.06
CA LYS A 238 -6.42 -1.06 -12.09
C LYS A 238 -5.91 -1.46 -13.46
N PHE A 239 -6.84 -1.63 -14.38
CA PHE A 239 -6.64 -1.86 -15.80
C PHE A 239 -6.66 -0.52 -16.53
N PHE A 240 -5.77 -0.35 -17.49
CA PHE A 240 -5.81 0.73 -18.47
C PHE A 240 -5.75 0.15 -19.88
N PHE A 241 -6.75 0.49 -20.69
CA PHE A 241 -6.93 -0.01 -22.05
C PHE A 241 -6.38 1.00 -23.05
N ALA A 242 -5.20 0.74 -23.61
CA ALA A 242 -4.58 1.70 -24.53
C ALA A 242 -5.32 1.81 -25.87
N GLN A 243 -6.07 0.78 -26.26
CA GLN A 243 -6.84 0.67 -27.50
C GLN A 243 -8.18 -0.05 -27.25
N SER A 244 -9.18 0.24 -28.08
CA SER A 244 -10.40 -0.57 -28.16
C SER A 244 -10.16 -1.85 -28.98
N GLY A 245 -11.08 -2.81 -28.91
CA GLY A 245 -11.05 -4.01 -29.78
C GLY A 245 -10.59 -5.29 -29.10
N LEU A 246 -10.66 -5.35 -27.77
CA LEU A 246 -10.55 -6.58 -26.99
C LEU A 246 -11.91 -6.88 -26.34
N GLU A 247 -12.28 -8.15 -26.33
CA GLU A 247 -13.32 -8.69 -25.46
C GLU A 247 -12.61 -9.45 -24.32
N LEU A 248 -12.67 -8.93 -23.10
CA LEU A 248 -12.11 -9.62 -21.94
C LEU A 248 -13.02 -10.78 -21.54
N LYS A 249 -12.43 -11.89 -21.11
CA LYS A 249 -13.16 -13.02 -20.54
C LYS A 249 -12.99 -13.07 -19.04
N ASP A 250 -11.75 -13.18 -18.61
CA ASP A 250 -11.42 -13.37 -17.20
C ASP A 250 -10.01 -12.87 -16.91
N ILE A 251 -9.76 -12.65 -15.62
CA ILE A 251 -8.42 -12.56 -15.06
C ILE A 251 -8.31 -13.57 -13.93
N ARG A 252 -7.23 -14.35 -13.95
CA ARG A 252 -6.89 -15.30 -12.90
C ARG A 252 -5.61 -14.87 -12.21
N PHE A 253 -5.63 -14.86 -10.89
CA PHE A 253 -4.44 -14.70 -10.07
C PHE A 253 -4.15 -16.02 -9.37
N LYS A 254 -2.94 -16.54 -9.49
CA LYS A 254 -2.51 -17.78 -8.84
C LYS A 254 -1.19 -17.56 -8.12
N LEU A 255 -1.16 -17.76 -6.81
CA LEU A 255 0.02 -17.61 -5.97
C LEU A 255 1.11 -18.60 -6.42
N THR A 256 2.26 -18.07 -6.82
CA THR A 256 3.43 -18.88 -7.21
C THR A 256 4.44 -18.94 -6.07
N LYS A 257 4.59 -17.84 -5.33
CA LYS A 257 5.60 -17.72 -4.26
C LYS A 257 5.11 -16.76 -3.19
N THR A 258 5.08 -17.20 -1.94
CA THR A 258 4.90 -16.29 -0.80
C THR A 258 6.17 -15.49 -0.56
N ILE A 259 6.03 -14.22 -0.20
CA ILE A 259 7.15 -13.44 0.31
C ILE A 259 7.15 -13.61 1.82
N ASN A 260 8.11 -14.38 2.35
CA ASN A 260 8.42 -14.35 3.77
C ASN A 260 9.32 -13.14 4.04
N ASN A 261 8.95 -12.33 5.04
CA ASN A 261 9.48 -10.98 5.30
C ASN A 261 10.98 -10.88 5.65
N SER A 262 11.74 -11.97 5.67
CA SER A 262 13.20 -11.95 5.83
C SER A 262 13.96 -11.54 4.56
N VAL A 263 13.28 -11.34 3.42
CA VAL A 263 13.92 -11.08 2.10
C VAL A 263 13.37 -9.84 1.38
N MET A 264 12.81 -8.85 2.09
CA MET A 264 12.53 -7.53 1.49
C MET A 264 13.71 -6.59 1.74
N PHE A 265 14.55 -6.48 0.71
CA PHE A 265 15.68 -5.56 0.44
C PHE A 265 16.67 -5.29 1.57
#